data_AF-A0A954SMB2-F1
#
_entry.id   AF-A0A954SMB2-F1
#
_cell.length_a   1.000
_cell.length_b   1.000
_cell.length_c   1.000
_cell.angle_alpha   90.00
_cell.angle_beta   90.00
_cell.angle_gamma   90.00
#
_symmetry.space_group_name_H-M   'P 1'
#
loop_
_entity.id
_entity.type
_entity.pdbx_description
1 polymer ?
#
loop_
_entity_poly.entity_id
_entity_poly.type
_entity_poly.pdbx_seq_one_letter_code
_entity_poly.pdbx_strand_id
1 'polypeptide(L)'
;EDYPVQAEVEWLPKEGEILSLAPHMHMRGKAFRYTLERAGASEIVLDVPNYDFNWQHVYQLSQPIPISEDLKIHCEARFNNSETNLVNPDPNIAVKWGDQTWQEMMVGFLDVAVDRDANIEMPWSKRVAGTNNENGANEQRRKDAEQFIRRFDADGDGRVSRAEVPTEFAVFAFRNMDHDKDDAITLEEAASEDR
;
A
#
# COMPACT_ATOMS: atom_id res chain seq x y z
N GLU A 1 2.35 -12.12 -22.41
CA GLU A 1 1.80 -10.84 -22.88
C GLU A 1 2.39 -9.71 -22.04
N ASP A 2 2.50 -8.50 -22.60
CA ASP A 2 3.14 -7.33 -21.96
C ASP A 2 2.05 -6.37 -21.46
N TYR A 3 1.92 -6.26 -20.14
CA TYR A 3 0.87 -5.48 -19.48
C TYR A 3 1.45 -4.25 -18.79
N PRO A 4 1.17 -3.02 -19.26
CA PRO A 4 1.62 -1.80 -18.61
C PRO A 4 0.72 -1.40 -17.45
N VAL A 5 1.31 -0.93 -16.36
CA VAL A 5 0.65 -0.29 -15.22
C VAL A 5 1.36 1.02 -14.93
N GLN A 6 0.60 2.09 -14.70
CA GLN A 6 1.13 3.43 -14.46
C GLN A 6 0.65 3.97 -13.12
N ALA A 7 1.52 4.73 -12.46
CA ALA A 7 1.23 5.44 -11.22
C ALA A 7 1.90 6.82 -11.24
N GLU A 8 1.31 7.79 -10.56
CA GLU A 8 1.88 9.11 -10.33
C GLU A 8 2.07 9.31 -8.83
N VAL A 9 3.19 9.91 -8.42
CA VAL A 9 3.42 10.27 -7.03
C VAL A 9 2.51 11.44 -6.65
N GLU A 10 1.54 11.18 -5.76
CA GLU A 10 0.53 12.17 -5.40
C GLU A 10 1.07 13.35 -4.56
N TRP A 11 2.13 13.12 -3.78
CA TRP A 11 2.70 14.13 -2.91
C TRP A 11 4.21 13.96 -2.71
N LEU A 12 4.92 15.09 -2.65
CA LEU A 12 6.34 15.19 -2.36
C LEU A 12 6.59 16.38 -1.40
N PRO A 13 7.57 16.28 -0.48
CA PRO A 13 7.94 17.40 0.37
C PRO A 13 8.63 18.47 -0.47
N LYS A 14 7.95 19.61 -0.63
CA LYS A 14 8.52 20.77 -1.32
C LYS A 14 9.78 21.24 -0.57
N GLU A 15 10.76 21.75 -1.31
CA GLU A 15 12.09 22.14 -0.80
C GLU A 15 13.01 20.97 -0.38
N GLY A 16 12.58 19.72 -0.58
CA GLY A 16 13.44 18.54 -0.47
C GLY A 16 14.21 18.21 -1.74
N GLU A 17 14.97 17.12 -1.69
CA GLU A 17 15.68 16.53 -2.83
C GLU A 17 15.52 15.01 -2.84
N ILE A 18 15.36 14.44 -4.03
CA ILE A 18 15.30 12.99 -4.23
C ILE A 18 16.73 12.49 -4.35
N LEU A 19 17.07 11.52 -3.52
CA LEU A 19 18.40 10.93 -3.43
C LEU A 19 18.51 9.62 -4.22
N SER A 20 17.47 8.81 -4.17
CA SER A 20 17.49 7.47 -4.75
C SER A 20 16.10 7.04 -5.21
N LEU A 21 16.06 6.02 -6.08
CA LEU A 21 14.83 5.41 -6.59
C LEU A 21 14.95 3.89 -6.44
N ALA A 22 13.91 3.21 -5.98
CA ALA A 22 13.90 1.76 -5.85
C ALA A 22 12.61 1.15 -6.42
N PRO A 23 12.63 0.59 -7.65
CA PRO A 23 11.47 -0.09 -8.21
C PRO A 23 11.22 -1.42 -7.50
N HIS A 24 9.96 -1.67 -7.15
CA HIS A 24 9.52 -2.90 -6.51
C HIS A 24 8.32 -3.51 -7.25
N MET A 25 8.48 -4.77 -7.66
CA MET A 25 7.44 -5.61 -8.26
C MET A 25 7.63 -7.05 -7.79
N HIS A 26 6.61 -7.90 -7.94
CA HIS A 26 6.72 -9.33 -7.65
C HIS A 26 7.17 -10.10 -8.91
N MET A 27 6.90 -11.41 -8.95
CA MET A 27 7.51 -12.36 -9.89
C MET A 27 7.16 -12.10 -11.36
N ARG A 28 6.07 -11.36 -11.64
CA ARG A 28 5.65 -11.07 -13.01
C ARG A 28 6.25 -9.77 -13.55
N GLY A 29 6.96 -9.00 -12.73
CA GLY A 29 7.62 -7.77 -13.13
C GLY A 29 8.65 -7.99 -14.24
N LYS A 30 8.60 -7.18 -15.30
CA LYS A 30 9.46 -7.27 -16.49
C LYS A 30 10.26 -5.99 -16.73
N ALA A 31 9.66 -4.82 -16.52
CA ALA A 31 10.35 -3.55 -16.65
C ALA A 31 9.75 -2.51 -15.70
N PHE A 32 10.56 -1.54 -15.28
CA PHE A 32 10.10 -0.42 -14.47
C PHE A 32 10.81 0.86 -14.92
N ARG A 33 10.06 1.96 -15.04
CA ARG A 33 10.58 3.25 -15.46
C ARG A 33 10.06 4.36 -14.55
N TYR A 34 10.93 5.31 -14.21
CA TYR A 34 10.59 6.57 -13.60
C TYR A 34 10.79 7.71 -14.60
N THR A 35 9.75 8.51 -14.80
CA THR A 35 9.77 9.70 -15.64
C THR A 35 9.46 10.90 -14.77
N LEU A 36 10.35 11.88 -14.79
CA LEU A 36 10.19 13.18 -14.18
C LEU A 36 9.49 14.11 -15.18
N GLU A 37 8.57 14.93 -14.69
CA GLU A 37 7.99 16.03 -15.46
C GLU A 37 8.12 17.35 -14.68
N ARG A 38 8.60 18.40 -15.35
CA ARG A 38 8.78 19.75 -14.79
C ARG A 38 8.64 20.79 -15.89
N ALA A 39 7.89 21.87 -15.64
CA ALA A 39 7.65 22.95 -16.60
C ALA A 39 7.22 22.48 -18.02
N GLY A 40 6.50 21.36 -18.10
CA GLY A 40 6.05 20.75 -19.36
C GLY A 40 7.12 19.94 -20.12
N ALA A 41 8.32 19.80 -19.57
CA ALA A 41 9.36 18.91 -20.08
C ALA A 41 9.36 17.59 -19.29
N SER A 42 9.59 16.47 -19.99
CA SER A 42 9.69 15.14 -19.37
C SER A 42 11.08 14.53 -19.59
N GLU A 43 11.61 13.90 -18.55
CA GLU A 43 12.92 13.24 -18.54
C GLU A 43 12.81 11.86 -17.88
N ILE A 44 13.44 10.84 -18.49
CA ILE A 44 13.53 9.52 -17.87
C ILE A 44 14.71 9.54 -16.89
N VAL A 45 14.41 9.40 -15.60
CA VAL A 45 15.42 9.46 -14.52
C VAL A 45 15.91 8.08 -14.08
N LEU A 46 15.12 7.03 -14.34
CA LEU A 46 15.52 5.64 -14.18
C LEU A 46 14.76 4.75 -15.17
N ASP A 47 15.47 3.90 -15.89
CA ASP A 47 14.88 2.88 -16.78
C ASP A 47 15.50 1.52 -16.45
N VAL A 48 14.68 0.58 -15.98
CA VAL A 48 15.07 -0.81 -15.70
C VAL A 48 14.32 -1.71 -16.68
N PRO A 49 14.82 -1.89 -17.92
CA PRO A 49 14.10 -2.55 -19.00
C PRO A 49 14.04 -4.09 -18.86
N ASN A 50 14.94 -4.66 -18.06
CA ASN A 50 14.99 -6.10 -17.73
C ASN A 50 14.96 -6.25 -16.21
N TYR A 51 13.80 -5.92 -15.61
CA TYR A 51 13.60 -6.09 -14.19
C TYR A 51 13.64 -7.56 -13.81
N ASP A 52 14.32 -7.87 -12.70
CA ASP A 52 14.36 -9.21 -12.11
C ASP A 52 13.92 -9.09 -10.64
N PHE A 53 12.98 -9.94 -10.22
CA PHE A 53 12.48 -9.97 -8.85
C PHE A 53 13.59 -10.20 -7.81
N ASN A 54 14.68 -10.86 -8.17
CA ASN A 54 15.83 -11.06 -7.30
C ASN A 54 16.78 -9.85 -7.27
N TRP A 55 16.55 -8.85 -8.13
CA TRP A 55 17.38 -7.65 -8.32
C TRP A 55 16.63 -6.39 -7.85
N GLN A 56 16.18 -6.36 -6.60
CA GLN A 56 15.46 -5.23 -6.02
C GLN A 56 16.44 -4.24 -5.38
N HIS A 57 17.13 -3.48 -6.23
CA HIS A 57 18.14 -2.53 -5.78
C HIS A 57 17.61 -1.11 -5.61
N VAL A 58 18.26 -0.40 -4.68
CA VAL A 58 18.18 1.04 -4.57
C VAL A 58 19.17 1.66 -5.56
N TYR A 59 18.69 2.52 -6.44
CA TYR A 59 19.48 3.26 -7.41
C TYR A 59 19.74 4.66 -6.86
N GLN A 60 20.93 4.88 -6.31
CA GLN A 60 21.38 6.20 -5.87
C GLN A 60 21.61 7.11 -7.08
N LEU A 61 21.00 8.29 -7.07
CA LEU A 61 21.21 9.30 -8.12
C LEU A 61 22.62 9.88 -7.98
N SER A 62 23.31 10.05 -9.11
CA SER A 62 24.62 10.71 -9.15
C SER A 62 24.53 12.19 -8.75
N GLN A 63 23.40 12.80 -9.05
CA GLN A 63 23.02 14.14 -8.61
C GLN A 63 21.61 14.09 -8.03
N PRO A 64 21.41 14.50 -6.77
CA PRO A 64 20.07 14.63 -6.21
C PRO A 64 19.18 15.52 -7.07
N ILE A 65 17.89 15.20 -7.12
CA ILE A 65 16.91 15.97 -7.90
C ILE A 65 16.13 16.87 -6.93
N PRO A 66 16.25 18.20 -7.04
CA PRO A 66 15.48 19.13 -6.21
C PRO A 66 13.98 19.00 -6.47
N ILE A 67 13.17 19.02 -5.42
CA ILE A 67 11.71 18.92 -5.49
C ILE A 67 11.13 20.33 -5.64
N SER A 68 10.86 20.72 -6.89
CA SER A 68 10.17 21.97 -7.20
C SER A 68 8.64 21.85 -7.04
N GLU A 69 7.96 22.99 -7.01
CA GLU A 69 6.50 23.05 -6.88
C GLU A 69 5.77 22.30 -8.01
N ASP A 70 6.28 22.42 -9.23
CA ASP A 70 5.74 21.84 -10.45
C ASP A 70 6.30 20.43 -10.77
N LEU A 71 7.12 19.86 -9.90
CA LEU A 71 7.70 18.54 -10.10
C LEU A 71 6.63 17.45 -9.99
N LYS A 72 6.54 16.60 -11.02
CA LYS A 72 5.78 15.35 -11.00
C LYS A 72 6.69 14.17 -11.30
N ILE A 73 6.32 13.02 -10.74
CA ILE A 73 7.03 11.75 -10.97
C ILE A 73 6.00 10.71 -11.37
N HIS A 74 6.22 10.16 -12.56
CA HIS A 74 5.43 9.10 -13.15
C HIS A 74 6.24 7.81 -13.10
N CYS A 75 5.58 6.73 -12.71
CA CYS A 75 6.15 5.39 -12.71
C CYS A 75 5.38 4.52 -13.70
N GLU A 76 6.09 3.81 -14.57
CA GLU A 76 5.52 2.81 -15.47
C GLU A 76 6.16 1.45 -15.20
N ALA A 77 5.34 0.46 -14.87
CA ALA A 77 5.71 -0.92 -14.73
C ALA A 77 5.17 -1.75 -15.89
N ARG A 78 5.88 -2.79 -16.29
CA ARG A 78 5.41 -3.80 -17.26
C ARG A 78 5.46 -5.18 -16.65
N PHE A 79 4.40 -5.94 -16.85
CA PHE A 79 4.28 -7.32 -16.37
C PHE A 79 4.27 -8.31 -17.53
N ASN A 80 4.88 -9.49 -17.32
CA ASN A 80 4.82 -10.60 -18.26
C ASN A 80 4.02 -11.78 -17.69
N ASN A 81 2.78 -11.92 -18.15
CA ASN A 81 1.91 -13.03 -17.78
C ASN A 81 1.93 -14.21 -18.79
N SER A 82 2.96 -14.32 -19.65
CA SER A 82 3.03 -15.46 -20.59
C SER A 82 3.27 -16.79 -19.88
N GLU A 83 2.76 -17.88 -20.46
CA GLU A 83 3.06 -19.26 -20.02
C GLU A 83 4.57 -19.60 -20.12
N THR A 84 5.30 -18.87 -20.95
CA THR A 84 6.75 -19.01 -21.12
C THR A 84 7.57 -18.33 -20.04
N ASN A 85 6.95 -17.55 -19.16
CA ASN A 85 7.63 -16.95 -18.02
C ASN A 85 7.78 -18.01 -16.90
N LEU A 86 8.96 -18.61 -16.78
CA LEU A 86 9.22 -19.70 -15.82
C LEU A 86 9.05 -19.29 -14.35
N VAL A 87 9.12 -17.98 -14.05
CA VAL A 87 8.91 -17.47 -12.68
C VAL A 87 7.46 -17.08 -12.43
N ASN A 88 6.57 -17.18 -13.42
CA ASN A 88 5.13 -16.95 -13.23
C ASN A 88 4.51 -18.14 -12.47
N PRO A 89 3.98 -17.94 -11.25
CA PRO A 89 3.39 -19.04 -10.46
C PRO A 89 2.22 -19.73 -11.16
N ASP A 90 1.40 -18.95 -11.88
CA ASP A 90 0.29 -19.45 -12.69
C ASP A 90 -0.11 -18.38 -13.73
N PRO A 91 0.04 -18.65 -15.04
CA PRO A 91 -0.31 -17.72 -16.10
C PRO A 91 -1.81 -17.60 -16.37
N ASN A 92 -2.64 -18.54 -15.89
CA ASN A 92 -4.06 -18.62 -16.22
C ASN A 92 -4.97 -17.91 -15.20
N ILE A 93 -4.42 -17.45 -14.08
CA ILE A 93 -5.19 -16.76 -13.03
C ILE A 93 -5.11 -15.24 -13.18
N ALA A 94 -6.23 -14.58 -12.89
CA ALA A 94 -6.24 -13.14 -12.74
C ALA A 94 -5.50 -12.74 -11.46
N VAL A 95 -4.49 -11.87 -11.59
CA VAL A 95 -3.70 -11.38 -10.46
C VAL A 95 -4.26 -10.05 -9.98
N LYS A 96 -4.22 -9.83 -8.66
CA LYS A 96 -4.63 -8.59 -8.00
C LYS A 96 -3.45 -8.00 -7.24
N TRP A 97 -3.57 -6.73 -6.87
CA TRP A 97 -2.62 -6.10 -5.94
C TRP A 97 -2.68 -6.80 -4.57
N GLY A 98 -1.53 -7.06 -3.95
CA GLY A 98 -1.45 -7.56 -2.57
C GLY A 98 -0.04 -8.00 -2.15
N ASP A 99 0.14 -8.24 -0.85
CA ASP A 99 1.45 -8.44 -0.21
C ASP A 99 2.10 -9.80 -0.47
N GLN A 100 1.33 -10.77 -0.97
CA GLN A 100 1.85 -12.11 -1.21
C GLN A 100 2.53 -12.20 -2.58
N THR A 101 3.59 -13.00 -2.69
CA THR A 101 4.38 -13.11 -3.93
C THR A 101 3.61 -13.72 -5.12
N TRP A 102 2.48 -14.39 -4.87
CA TRP A 102 1.57 -14.87 -5.93
C TRP A 102 0.54 -13.82 -6.37
N GLN A 103 0.34 -12.78 -5.55
CA GLN A 103 -0.28 -11.50 -5.93
C GLN A 103 0.80 -10.60 -6.57
N GLU A 104 0.44 -9.45 -7.13
CA GLU A 104 1.44 -8.49 -7.62
C GLU A 104 1.50 -7.21 -6.80
N MET A 105 2.65 -6.56 -6.88
CA MET A 105 2.84 -5.17 -6.47
C MET A 105 3.47 -4.38 -7.61
N MET A 106 3.12 -3.10 -7.64
CA MET A 106 3.84 -2.08 -8.37
C MET A 106 4.05 -0.96 -7.38
N VAL A 107 5.28 -0.80 -6.90
CA VAL A 107 5.63 0.26 -5.94
C VAL A 107 6.90 0.95 -6.42
N GLY A 108 6.82 2.26 -6.54
CA GLY A 108 7.97 3.10 -6.83
C GLY A 108 8.46 3.81 -5.57
N PHE A 109 9.52 3.31 -4.94
CA PHE A 109 10.08 3.96 -3.76
C PHE A 109 11.02 5.11 -4.14
N LEU A 110 11.01 6.15 -3.30
CA LEU A 110 11.91 7.29 -3.39
C LEU A 110 12.52 7.53 -2.01
N ASP A 111 13.85 7.68 -1.96
CA ASP A 111 14.49 8.28 -0.79
C ASP A 111 14.56 9.79 -0.98
N VAL A 112 14.05 10.54 -0.02
CA VAL A 112 13.96 12.00 -0.07
C VAL A 112 14.66 12.59 1.16
N ALA A 113 15.55 13.55 0.93
CA ALA A 113 16.14 14.37 1.97
C ALA A 113 15.46 15.73 2.03
N VAL A 114 15.34 16.24 3.25
CA VAL A 114 14.76 17.53 3.57
C VAL A 114 15.62 18.17 4.64
N ASP A 115 15.68 19.50 4.69
CA ASP A 115 16.36 20.18 5.79
C ASP A 115 15.71 19.77 7.12
N ARG A 116 16.53 19.57 8.14
CA ARG A 116 16.08 19.24 9.49
C ARG A 116 15.11 20.28 10.03
N ASP A 117 15.32 21.55 9.69
CA ASP A 117 14.53 22.67 10.19
C ASP A 117 13.37 23.03 9.22
N ALA A 118 13.19 22.28 8.12
CA ALA A 118 12.10 22.51 7.18
C ALA A 118 10.73 22.21 7.82
N ASN A 119 9.79 23.12 7.63
CA ASN A 119 8.42 22.95 8.10
C ASN A 119 7.56 22.23 7.05
N ILE A 120 7.63 20.89 7.03
CA ILE A 120 6.91 20.08 6.04
C ILE A 120 5.58 19.60 6.61
N GLU A 121 4.48 20.10 6.06
CA GLU A 121 3.16 19.55 6.33
C GLU A 121 2.89 18.31 5.47
N MET A 122 3.00 17.13 6.09
CA MET A 122 2.57 15.88 5.46
C MET A 122 1.03 15.86 5.30
N PRO A 123 0.46 15.52 4.14
CA PRO A 123 -1.00 15.47 3.95
C PRO A 123 -1.68 14.49 4.91
N TRP A 124 -0.99 13.41 5.27
CA TRP A 124 -1.49 12.40 6.20
C TRP A 124 -1.28 12.75 7.68
N SER A 125 -0.45 13.75 8.03
CA SER A 125 -0.28 14.17 9.42
C SER A 125 -1.58 14.72 10.03
N LYS A 126 -2.43 15.32 9.21
CA LYS A 126 -3.76 15.81 9.62
C LYS A 126 -4.76 14.68 9.93
N ARG A 127 -4.49 13.43 9.49
CA ARG A 127 -5.29 12.25 9.88
C ARG A 127 -4.97 11.75 11.30
N VAL A 128 -3.78 12.04 11.82
CA VAL A 128 -3.41 11.74 13.21
C VAL A 128 -3.81 12.91 14.13
N ALA A 129 -3.82 14.14 13.61
CA ALA A 129 -4.17 15.35 14.37
C ALA A 129 -5.68 15.69 14.44
N GLY A 130 -6.57 14.76 14.10
CA GLY A 130 -8.01 14.83 14.37
C GLY A 130 -8.49 13.47 14.83
N THR A 131 -8.69 13.24 16.13
CA THR A 131 -9.91 13.63 16.83
C THR A 131 -9.67 13.78 18.35
N ASN A 132 -9.47 15.00 18.83
CA ASN A 132 -9.84 15.34 20.23
C ASN A 132 -11.38 15.49 20.33
N ASN A 133 -12.10 14.48 19.85
CA ASN A 133 -13.49 14.23 20.18
C ASN A 133 -13.61 12.74 20.49
N GLU A 134 -12.86 12.31 21.50
CA GLU A 134 -12.83 10.93 22.01
C GLU A 134 -14.24 10.38 22.22
N ASN A 135 -15.18 11.23 22.66
CA ASN A 135 -16.59 10.87 22.86
C ASN A 135 -17.32 10.52 21.55
N GLY A 136 -17.12 11.29 20.47
CA GLY A 136 -17.79 11.04 19.19
C GLY A 136 -17.17 9.87 18.41
N ALA A 137 -15.84 9.70 18.49
CA ALA A 137 -15.15 8.58 17.87
C ALA A 137 -15.47 7.26 18.57
N ASN A 138 -15.54 7.25 19.91
CA ASN A 138 -15.91 6.06 20.69
C ASN A 138 -17.37 5.67 20.44
N GLU A 139 -18.29 6.64 20.36
CA GLU A 139 -19.69 6.36 20.02
C GLU A 139 -19.85 5.77 18.61
N GLN A 140 -19.11 6.28 17.62
CA GLN A 140 -19.17 5.76 16.26
C GLN A 140 -18.58 4.35 16.16
N ARG A 141 -17.42 4.09 16.79
CA ARG A 141 -16.82 2.74 16.80
C ARG A 141 -17.72 1.72 17.48
N ARG A 142 -18.35 2.10 18.59
CA ARG A 142 -19.32 1.24 19.27
C ARG A 142 -20.51 0.93 18.36
N LYS A 143 -21.03 1.91 17.61
CA LYS A 143 -22.10 1.69 16.61
C LYS A 143 -21.66 0.79 15.46
N ASP A 144 -20.43 0.92 14.99
CA ASP A 144 -19.88 0.10 13.91
C ASP A 144 -19.65 -1.35 14.40
N ALA A 145 -19.17 -1.52 15.63
CA ALA A 145 -19.02 -2.81 16.30
C ALA A 145 -20.39 -3.47 16.55
N GLU A 146 -21.40 -2.72 17.03
CA GLU A 146 -22.77 -3.23 17.19
C GLU A 146 -23.38 -3.67 15.85
N GLN A 147 -23.12 -2.94 14.76
CA GLN A 147 -23.53 -3.35 13.42
C GLN A 147 -22.80 -4.60 12.92
N PHE A 148 -21.51 -4.73 13.26
CA PHE A 148 -20.72 -5.92 12.93
C PHE A 148 -21.25 -7.16 13.65
N ILE A 149 -21.42 -7.09 14.97
CA ILE A 149 -22.01 -8.19 15.76
C ILE A 149 -23.39 -8.51 15.21
N ARG A 150 -24.29 -7.53 15.05
CA ARG A 150 -25.63 -7.77 14.49
C ARG A 150 -25.64 -8.42 13.11
N ARG A 151 -24.59 -8.22 12.31
CA ARG A 151 -24.50 -8.76 10.96
C ARG A 151 -24.00 -10.20 10.92
N PHE A 152 -23.15 -10.59 11.85
CA PHE A 152 -22.42 -11.86 11.81
C PHE A 152 -22.68 -12.78 13.01
N ASP A 153 -23.25 -12.27 14.11
CA ASP A 153 -23.74 -13.08 15.24
C ASP A 153 -25.04 -13.75 14.80
N ALA A 154 -24.91 -14.98 14.30
CA ALA A 154 -26.01 -15.73 13.71
C ALA A 154 -26.75 -16.54 14.78
N ASP A 155 -26.06 -16.93 15.86
CA ASP A 155 -26.63 -17.68 16.97
C ASP A 155 -27.17 -16.81 18.12
N GLY A 156 -26.86 -15.51 18.11
CA GLY A 156 -27.41 -14.50 19.01
C GLY A 156 -26.78 -14.50 20.41
N ASP A 157 -25.58 -15.06 20.55
CA ASP A 157 -24.88 -15.16 21.83
C ASP A 157 -24.12 -13.87 22.23
N GLY A 158 -24.10 -12.87 21.33
CA GLY A 158 -23.44 -11.59 21.53
C GLY A 158 -21.95 -11.61 21.19
N ARG A 159 -21.45 -12.69 20.57
CA ARG A 159 -20.09 -12.86 20.07
C ARG A 159 -20.14 -13.31 18.60
N VAL A 160 -19.05 -13.12 17.88
CA VAL A 160 -18.93 -13.57 16.49
C VAL A 160 -17.84 -14.61 16.39
N SER A 161 -18.23 -15.84 16.14
CA SER A 161 -17.31 -16.95 15.96
C SER A 161 -16.77 -17.03 14.54
N ARG A 162 -15.66 -17.74 14.39
CA ARG A 162 -14.99 -17.91 13.10
C ARG A 162 -15.85 -18.62 12.04
N ALA A 163 -16.86 -19.37 12.46
CA ALA A 163 -17.77 -20.08 11.58
C ALA A 163 -18.88 -19.20 11.00
N GLU A 164 -19.14 -18.03 11.60
CA GLU A 164 -20.25 -17.15 11.23
C GLU A 164 -19.84 -16.01 10.29
N VAL A 165 -18.54 -15.87 10.06
CA VAL A 165 -17.95 -14.91 9.14
C VAL A 165 -17.53 -15.59 7.83
N PRO A 166 -17.47 -14.85 6.71
CA PRO A 166 -16.95 -15.37 5.45
C PRO A 166 -15.53 -15.92 5.58
N THR A 167 -15.19 -16.95 4.80
CA THR A 167 -13.88 -17.63 4.84
C THR A 167 -12.70 -16.67 4.73
N GLU A 168 -12.80 -15.67 3.86
CA GLU A 168 -11.76 -14.66 3.69
C GLU A 168 -11.55 -13.86 4.98
N PHE A 169 -12.62 -13.49 5.66
CA PHE A 169 -12.54 -12.78 6.94
C PHE A 169 -11.98 -13.69 8.04
N ALA A 170 -12.45 -14.94 8.11
CA ALA A 170 -11.97 -15.96 9.05
C ALA A 170 -10.45 -16.21 8.92
N VAL A 171 -9.90 -16.14 7.72
CA VAL A 171 -8.48 -16.43 7.46
C VAL A 171 -7.60 -15.20 7.69
N PHE A 172 -8.04 -14.01 7.25
CA PHE A 172 -7.17 -12.84 7.17
C PHE A 172 -7.38 -11.78 8.25
N ALA A 173 -8.61 -11.65 8.77
CA ALA A 173 -8.97 -10.53 9.66
C ALA A 173 -9.34 -10.98 11.09
N PHE A 174 -9.86 -12.20 11.24
CA PHE A 174 -10.40 -12.69 12.51
C PHE A 174 -9.41 -12.58 13.68
N ARG A 175 -8.17 -13.06 13.48
CA ARG A 175 -7.11 -13.02 14.50
C ARG A 175 -6.61 -11.62 14.87
N ASN A 176 -6.87 -10.63 14.02
CA ASN A 176 -6.48 -9.26 14.33
C ASN A 176 -7.53 -8.58 15.22
N MET A 177 -8.76 -9.12 15.25
CA MET A 177 -9.86 -8.60 16.07
C MET A 177 -10.08 -9.41 17.34
N ASP A 178 -9.73 -10.69 17.35
CA ASP A 178 -9.73 -11.55 18.55
C ASP A 178 -8.45 -11.28 19.38
N HIS A 179 -8.57 -10.40 20.38
CA HIS A 179 -7.44 -9.92 21.17
C HIS A 179 -7.08 -10.87 22.30
N ASP A 180 -8.09 -11.48 22.93
CA ASP A 180 -7.88 -12.44 24.00
C ASP A 180 -7.61 -13.86 23.50
N LYS A 181 -7.75 -14.09 22.18
CA LYS A 181 -7.46 -15.33 21.46
C LYS A 181 -8.37 -16.47 21.87
N ASP A 182 -9.62 -16.15 22.18
CA ASP A 182 -10.64 -17.12 22.57
C ASP A 182 -11.46 -17.66 21.37
N ASP A 183 -11.05 -17.33 20.14
CA ASP A 183 -11.70 -17.68 18.87
C ASP A 183 -13.13 -17.08 18.72
N ALA A 184 -13.46 -16.02 19.47
CA ALA A 184 -14.74 -15.30 19.37
C ALA A 184 -14.57 -13.78 19.50
N ILE A 185 -15.03 -13.01 18.51
CA ILE A 185 -14.95 -11.56 18.55
C ILE A 185 -16.11 -11.00 19.37
N THR A 186 -15.79 -10.34 20.48
CA THR A 186 -16.77 -9.62 21.31
C THR A 186 -17.02 -8.19 20.82
N LEU A 187 -18.08 -7.56 21.32
CA LEU A 187 -18.35 -6.14 21.04
C LEU A 187 -17.20 -5.23 21.50
N GLU A 188 -16.57 -5.54 22.63
CA GLU A 188 -15.47 -4.74 23.20
C GLU A 188 -14.22 -4.85 22.33
N GLU A 189 -13.93 -6.04 21.83
CA GLU A 189 -12.82 -6.28 20.91
C GLU A 189 -13.07 -5.69 19.52
N ALA A 190 -14.31 -5.76 19.01
CA ALA A 190 -14.66 -5.10 17.75
C ALA A 190 -14.62 -3.56 17.85
N ALA A 191 -14.72 -2.99 19.05
CA ALA A 191 -14.68 -1.55 19.30
C ALA A 191 -13.29 -1.04 19.75
N SER A 192 -12.30 -1.92 19.91
CA SER A 192 -10.96 -1.57 20.39
C SER A 192 -10.19 -0.71 19.37
N GLU A 193 -9.22 0.06 19.86
CA GLU A 193 -8.33 0.89 19.01
C GLU A 193 -7.09 0.14 18.49
N ASP A 194 -6.75 -1.00 19.09
CA ASP A 194 -5.54 -1.73 18.72
C ASP A 194 -5.80 -2.50 17.42
N ARG A 195 -5.20 -2.01 16.33
CA ARG A 195 -5.15 -2.68 15.02
C ARG A 195 -3.81 -3.34 14.79
#